data_AF-A0A1H9AIH1-F1
#
_entry.id   AF-A0A1H9AIH1-F1
#
_cell.length_a   1.000
_cell.length_b   1.000
_cell.length_c   1.000
_cell.angle_alpha   90.00
_cell.angle_beta   90.00
_cell.angle_gamma   90.00
#
_symmetry.space_group_name_H-M   'P 1'
#
loop_
_entity.id
_entity.type
_entity.pdbx_description
1 polymer ?
#
loop_
_entity_poly.entity_id
_entity_poly.type
_entity_poly.pdbx_seq_one_letter_code
_entity_poly.pdbx_strand_id
1 'polypeptide(L)'
;MDINNTDYCLAFVFLLEFLFAGSEHSISHIPLKGGFLVKMLTKKALLTITLAAGLGLTSGHVMADRVQHFKGLPSETLEQAVENFSEYNARLEAVLATELTPEKVAQIHELTYTLEVALEKITEELKALAETLEELHVASEENDLDQVKIKGEAYLSAARKVID
;
A
#
# COMPACT_ATOMS: atom_id res chain seq x y z
N MET A 1 5.29 5.22 19.96
CA MET A 1 4.72 6.40 19.31
C MET A 1 4.41 5.93 17.90
N ASP A 2 3.22 5.33 17.76
CA ASP A 2 2.73 4.75 16.52
C ASP A 2 2.24 5.87 15.60
N ILE A 3 2.76 5.91 14.38
CA ILE A 3 2.17 6.68 13.28
C ILE A 3 1.95 5.71 12.15
N ASN A 4 0.67 5.47 11.85
CA ASN A 4 0.16 4.52 10.87
C ASN A 4 0.68 4.81 9.46
N ASN A 5 1.26 3.79 8.85
CA ASN A 5 1.75 3.73 7.48
C ASN A 5 0.60 3.55 6.47
N THR A 6 -0.42 4.40 6.52
CA THR A 6 -1.61 4.27 5.64
C THR A 6 -1.96 5.54 4.85
N ASP A 7 -1.29 6.67 5.10
CA ASP A 7 -1.66 7.96 4.47
C ASP A 7 -0.84 8.36 3.23
N TYR A 8 0.24 7.63 2.89
CA TYR A 8 1.10 8.02 1.76
C TYR A 8 0.64 7.48 0.39
N CYS A 9 -0.33 6.57 0.35
CA CYS A 9 -0.85 6.02 -0.90
C CYS A 9 -1.80 6.99 -1.65
N LEU A 10 -2.29 8.05 -0.99
CA LEU A 10 -3.24 9.01 -1.57
C LEU A 10 -2.59 10.30 -2.08
N ALA A 11 -1.33 10.58 -1.74
CA ALA A 11 -0.67 11.82 -2.15
C ALA A 11 -0.13 11.78 -3.60
N PHE A 12 0.15 10.59 -4.15
CA PHE A 12 0.71 10.46 -5.51
C PHE A 12 -0.35 10.45 -6.62
N VAL A 13 -1.63 10.22 -6.29
CA VAL A 13 -2.74 10.29 -7.25
C VAL A 13 -3.15 11.75 -7.54
N PHE A 14 -2.88 12.68 -6.62
CA PHE A 14 -3.33 14.07 -6.74
C PHE A 14 -2.55 14.93 -7.76
N LEU A 15 -1.34 14.53 -8.15
CA LEU A 15 -0.54 15.29 -9.13
C LEU A 15 -0.89 14.94 -10.59
N LEU A 16 -1.59 13.83 -10.84
CA LEU A 16 -1.97 13.41 -12.20
C LEU A 16 -3.38 13.88 -12.62
N GLU A 17 -4.25 14.28 -11.69
CA GLU A 17 -5.62 14.75 -12.01
C GLU A 17 -5.69 16.22 -12.44
N PHE A 18 -4.66 17.04 -12.19
CA PHE A 18 -4.68 18.47 -12.51
C PHE A 18 -4.47 18.81 -14.00
N LEU A 19 -4.16 17.83 -14.86
CA LEU A 19 -3.91 18.08 -16.29
C LEU A 19 -5.14 17.83 -17.21
N PHE A 20 -6.29 17.38 -16.70
CA PHE A 20 -7.44 17.00 -17.56
C PHE A 20 -8.83 17.53 -17.18
N ALA A 21 -9.01 18.31 -16.11
CA ALA A 21 -10.34 18.81 -15.72
C ALA A 21 -10.52 20.31 -16.01
N GLY A 22 -10.57 20.68 -17.29
CA GLY A 22 -11.04 21.99 -17.76
C GLY A 22 -12.49 21.91 -18.25
N SER A 23 -13.36 22.77 -17.70
CA SER A 23 -14.79 22.96 -18.03
C SER A 23 -15.72 21.84 -17.49
N GLU A 24 -16.83 22.08 -16.80
CA GLU A 24 -17.85 23.11 -16.99
C GLU A 24 -18.58 23.52 -15.68
N HIS A 25 -19.35 24.61 -15.85
CA HIS A 25 -20.23 25.34 -14.95
C HIS A 25 -21.20 24.55 -14.02
N SER A 26 -21.35 25.10 -12.80
CA SER A 26 -22.61 25.51 -12.12
C SER A 26 -23.86 24.63 -12.25
N ILE A 27 -24.47 24.21 -11.12
CA ILE A 27 -25.89 24.48 -10.75
C ILE A 27 -26.22 24.01 -9.31
N SER A 28 -26.83 24.95 -8.58
CA SER A 28 -27.74 24.98 -7.41
C SER A 28 -28.00 23.81 -6.43
N HIS A 29 -27.89 24.20 -5.16
CA HIS A 29 -28.70 23.88 -3.97
C HIS A 29 -30.10 23.26 -4.12
N ILE A 30 -30.39 22.21 -3.33
CA ILE A 30 -31.71 21.96 -2.68
C ILE A 30 -31.50 21.17 -1.36
N PRO A 31 -31.98 21.61 -0.18
CA PRO A 31 -32.05 20.81 1.04
C PRO A 31 -33.49 20.36 1.37
N LEU A 32 -33.68 19.15 1.90
CA LEU A 32 -34.97 18.71 2.46
C LEU A 32 -34.83 18.22 3.91
N LYS A 33 -35.70 18.79 4.75
CA LYS A 33 -35.81 18.71 6.21
C LYS A 33 -36.72 17.55 6.66
N GLY A 34 -36.50 17.08 7.89
CA GLY A 34 -37.52 16.51 8.81
C GLY A 34 -37.90 15.04 8.54
N GLY A 35 -37.93 14.11 9.50
CA GLY A 35 -38.27 14.21 10.91
C GLY A 35 -39.75 13.86 11.13
N PHE A 36 -40.08 12.58 11.39
CA PHE A 36 -41.29 12.24 12.14
C PHE A 36 -41.22 10.87 12.83
N LEU A 37 -41.71 10.91 14.07
CA LEU A 37 -41.75 9.92 15.13
C LEU A 37 -42.84 8.84 14.95
N VAL A 38 -42.58 7.70 15.60
CA VAL A 38 -43.52 6.86 16.37
C VAL A 38 -44.61 6.14 15.60
N LYS A 39 -44.56 4.80 15.70
CA LYS A 39 -45.72 4.02 16.16
C LYS A 39 -45.27 2.70 16.81
N MET A 40 -45.22 2.76 18.14
CA MET A 40 -45.14 1.63 19.06
C MET A 40 -46.57 1.09 19.28
N LEU A 41 -46.86 -0.11 18.78
CA LEU A 41 -48.12 -0.86 18.93
C LEU A 41 -47.79 -2.35 18.73
N THR A 42 -48.20 -3.37 19.48
CA THR A 42 -48.83 -3.54 20.80
C THR A 42 -48.80 -5.06 21.08
N LYS A 43 -48.52 -5.45 22.34
CA LYS A 43 -49.04 -6.61 23.10
C LYS A 43 -48.75 -8.07 22.67
N LYS A 44 -47.86 -8.69 23.48
CA LYS A 44 -48.02 -9.94 24.26
C LYS A 44 -48.67 -11.17 23.59
N ALA A 45 -47.86 -12.18 23.32
CA ALA A 45 -48.23 -13.59 23.52
C ALA A 45 -47.08 -14.32 24.21
N LEU A 46 -47.41 -14.93 25.35
CA LEU A 46 -46.56 -15.74 26.21
C LEU A 46 -46.48 -17.14 25.61
N LEU A 47 -45.28 -17.69 25.42
CA LEU A 47 -45.07 -19.14 25.27
C LEU A 47 -43.88 -19.55 26.12
N THR A 48 -44.14 -20.36 27.14
CA THR A 48 -43.16 -20.86 28.11
C THR A 48 -42.70 -22.27 27.75
N ILE A 49 -41.37 -22.45 27.86
CA ILE A 49 -40.62 -23.66 28.27
C ILE A 49 -40.56 -24.82 27.25
N THR A 50 -39.34 -25.24 26.88
CA THR A 50 -38.79 -26.58 27.21
C THR A 50 -37.33 -26.76 26.76
N LEU A 51 -36.49 -26.98 27.77
CA LEU A 51 -35.34 -27.89 27.89
C LEU A 51 -34.13 -27.78 26.96
N ALA A 52 -33.01 -27.42 27.58
CA ALA A 52 -31.65 -27.60 27.10
C ALA A 52 -31.34 -29.08 26.80
N ALA A 53 -30.91 -29.35 25.57
CA ALA A 53 -30.09 -30.51 25.23
C ALA A 53 -28.80 -29.98 24.60
N GLY A 54 -27.77 -29.87 25.43
CA GLY A 54 -26.42 -29.64 24.96
C GLY A 54 -25.95 -30.86 24.18
N LEU A 55 -25.83 -30.71 22.86
CA LEU A 55 -24.88 -31.47 22.07
C LEU A 55 -23.83 -30.47 21.61
N GLY A 56 -22.65 -30.58 22.21
CA GLY A 56 -21.46 -29.87 21.79
C GLY A 56 -21.15 -30.25 20.34
N LEU A 57 -21.48 -29.35 19.42
CA LEU A 57 -20.77 -29.28 18.16
C LEU A 57 -19.45 -28.60 18.48
N THR A 58 -18.41 -29.42 18.45
CA THR A 58 -17.02 -29.06 18.58
C THR A 58 -16.76 -27.75 17.84
N SER A 59 -16.56 -26.67 18.60
CA SER A 59 -15.85 -25.51 18.07
C SER A 59 -14.50 -26.03 17.63
N GLY A 60 -14.35 -26.30 16.33
CA GLY A 60 -13.05 -26.46 15.71
C GLY A 60 -12.31 -25.17 16.01
N HIS A 61 -11.53 -25.17 17.08
CA HIS A 61 -10.46 -24.22 17.24
C HIS A 61 -9.52 -24.56 16.09
N VAL A 62 -9.73 -23.89 14.94
CA VAL A 62 -8.62 -23.59 14.06
C VAL A 62 -7.69 -22.80 14.95
N MET A 63 -6.72 -23.49 15.54
CA MET A 63 -5.55 -22.85 16.10
C MET A 63 -5.04 -21.99 14.95
N ALA A 64 -5.30 -20.68 15.02
CA ALA A 64 -4.59 -19.71 14.21
C ALA A 64 -3.14 -19.92 14.63
N ASP A 65 -2.45 -20.79 13.89
CA ASP A 65 -1.03 -21.00 14.02
C ASP A 65 -0.44 -19.59 14.01
N ARG A 66 0.30 -19.25 15.07
CA ARG A 66 0.84 -17.89 15.18
C ARG A 66 1.62 -17.66 13.91
N VAL A 67 1.14 -16.72 13.09
CA VAL A 67 1.77 -16.35 11.82
C VAL A 67 3.25 -16.16 12.10
N GLN A 68 4.08 -17.11 11.70
CA GLN A 68 5.51 -16.95 11.75
C GLN A 68 5.82 -15.92 10.68
N HIS A 69 6.15 -14.70 11.12
CA HIS A 69 6.63 -13.68 10.21
C HIS A 69 7.98 -14.16 9.68
N PHE A 70 7.99 -14.63 8.43
CA PHE A 70 9.22 -14.89 7.72
C PHE A 70 9.97 -13.56 7.55
N LYS A 71 11.29 -13.59 7.60
CA LYS A 71 12.11 -12.38 7.45
C LYS A 71 12.61 -12.30 6.02
N GLY A 72 12.21 -11.26 5.30
CA GLY A 72 12.73 -10.98 3.96
C GLY A 72 14.24 -10.77 3.95
N LEU A 73 14.86 -10.97 2.78
CA LEU A 73 16.28 -10.68 2.59
C LEU A 73 16.53 -9.16 2.79
N PRO A 74 17.61 -8.75 3.48
CA PRO A 74 17.90 -7.34 3.70
C PRO A 74 18.19 -6.61 2.37
N SER A 75 17.80 -5.34 2.31
CA SER A 75 18.10 -4.40 1.23
C SER A 75 18.71 -3.13 1.85
N GLU A 76 20.01 -3.14 2.12
CA GLU A 76 20.70 -2.04 2.82
C GLU A 76 21.07 -0.90 1.87
N THR A 77 21.20 -1.18 0.57
CA THR A 77 21.49 -0.21 -0.48
C THR A 77 20.45 -0.27 -1.60
N LEU A 78 20.39 0.78 -2.43
CA LEU A 78 19.51 0.81 -3.60
C LEU A 78 19.80 -0.34 -4.57
N GLU A 79 21.07 -0.67 -4.81
CA GLU A 79 21.48 -1.76 -5.70
C GLU A 79 20.99 -3.11 -5.18
N GLN A 80 21.16 -3.38 -3.88
CA GLN A 80 20.62 -4.59 -3.26
C GLN A 80 19.10 -4.64 -3.37
N ALA A 81 18.43 -3.51 -3.15
CA ALA A 81 16.98 -3.42 -3.24
C ALA A 81 16.48 -3.73 -4.66
N VAL A 82 17.11 -3.14 -5.69
CA VAL A 82 16.75 -3.38 -7.09
C VAL A 82 17.05 -4.82 -7.51
N GLU A 83 18.18 -5.38 -7.08
CA GLU A 83 18.53 -6.79 -7.32
C GLU A 83 17.49 -7.73 -6.69
N ASN A 84 17.19 -7.54 -5.40
CA ASN A 84 16.18 -8.31 -4.68
C ASN A 84 14.80 -8.18 -5.33
N PHE A 85 14.41 -6.95 -5.71
CA PHE A 85 13.13 -6.68 -6.35
C PHE A 85 13.02 -7.42 -7.70
N SER A 86 14.05 -7.34 -8.53
CA SER A 86 14.08 -8.01 -9.84
C SER A 86 14.04 -9.53 -9.69
N GLU A 87 14.93 -10.10 -8.88
CA GLU A 87 15.04 -11.55 -8.73
C GLU A 87 13.76 -12.15 -8.12
N TYR A 88 13.20 -11.53 -7.08
CA TYR A 88 12.03 -12.08 -6.40
C TYR A 88 10.75 -11.88 -7.21
N ASN A 89 10.66 -10.85 -8.07
CA ASN A 89 9.58 -10.75 -9.04
C ASN A 89 9.64 -11.87 -10.08
N ALA A 90 10.83 -12.22 -10.58
CA ALA A 90 10.99 -13.36 -11.51
C ALA A 90 10.58 -14.69 -10.84
N ARG A 91 10.90 -14.88 -9.56
CA ARG A 91 10.45 -16.04 -8.78
C ARG A 91 8.94 -16.04 -8.57
N LEU A 92 8.35 -14.88 -8.25
CA LEU A 92 6.91 -14.71 -8.09
C LEU A 92 6.18 -15.04 -9.39
N GLU A 93 6.64 -14.53 -10.53
CA GLU A 93 6.12 -14.84 -11.86
C GLU A 93 6.15 -16.34 -12.14
N ALA A 94 7.28 -17.01 -11.85
CA ALA A 94 7.41 -18.45 -12.04
C ALA A 94 6.42 -19.26 -11.19
N VAL A 95 6.13 -18.82 -9.96
CA VAL A 95 5.13 -19.48 -9.11
C VAL A 95 3.71 -19.25 -9.65
N LEU A 96 3.40 -18.02 -10.05
CA LEU A 96 2.09 -17.64 -10.61
C LEU A 96 1.79 -18.30 -11.96
N ALA A 97 2.81 -18.71 -12.72
CA ALA A 97 2.65 -19.47 -13.96
C ALA A 97 2.18 -20.93 -13.76
N THR A 98 2.05 -21.38 -12.50
CA THR A 98 1.62 -22.74 -12.15
C THR A 98 0.24 -22.74 -11.48
N GLU A 99 -0.35 -23.92 -11.28
CA GLU A 99 -1.60 -24.04 -10.51
C GLU A 99 -1.37 -23.61 -9.05
N LEU A 100 -2.27 -22.75 -8.54
CA LEU A 100 -2.19 -22.28 -7.17
C LEU A 100 -2.71 -23.33 -6.18
N THR A 101 -1.78 -24.00 -5.51
CA THR A 101 -2.05 -24.85 -4.35
C THR A 101 -1.83 -24.07 -3.04
N PRO A 102 -2.31 -24.55 -1.88
CA PRO A 102 -2.02 -23.93 -0.59
C PRO A 102 -0.52 -23.73 -0.33
N GLU A 103 0.31 -24.67 -0.75
CA GLU A 103 1.77 -24.59 -0.63
C GLU A 103 2.35 -23.46 -1.50
N LYS A 104 1.80 -23.23 -2.70
CA LYS A 104 2.21 -22.11 -3.56
C LYS A 104 1.81 -20.77 -3.01
N VAL A 105 0.65 -20.66 -2.36
CA VAL A 105 0.24 -19.44 -1.67
C VAL A 105 1.17 -19.13 -0.49
N ALA A 106 1.57 -20.14 0.28
CA ALA A 106 2.58 -19.97 1.34
C ALA A 106 3.94 -19.54 0.77
N GLN A 107 4.37 -20.13 -0.35
CA GLN A 107 5.59 -19.72 -1.04
C GLN A 107 5.52 -18.26 -1.50
N ILE A 108 4.39 -17.82 -2.07
CA ILE A 108 4.18 -16.42 -2.47
C ILE A 108 4.30 -15.51 -1.24
N HIS A 109 3.69 -15.89 -0.11
CA HIS A 109 3.80 -15.12 1.13
C HIS A 109 5.27 -14.94 1.57
N GLU A 110 6.08 -15.98 1.53
CA GLU A 110 7.53 -15.88 1.83
C GLU A 110 8.28 -14.96 0.84
N LEU A 111 7.99 -15.07 -0.46
CA LEU A 111 8.58 -14.19 -1.48
C LEU A 111 8.23 -12.72 -1.22
N THR A 112 6.98 -12.45 -0.83
CA THR A 112 6.50 -11.07 -0.61
C THR A 112 7.23 -10.36 0.52
N TYR A 113 7.75 -11.04 1.54
CA TYR A 113 8.55 -10.38 2.57
C TYR A 113 9.85 -9.77 2.04
N THR A 114 10.50 -10.42 1.07
CA THR A 114 11.73 -9.84 0.48
C THR A 114 11.38 -8.70 -0.46
N LEU A 115 10.28 -8.82 -1.21
CA LEU A 115 9.77 -7.75 -2.07
C LEU A 115 9.36 -6.52 -1.26
N GLU A 116 8.75 -6.69 -0.08
CA GLU A 116 8.40 -5.59 0.84
C GLU A 116 9.64 -4.83 1.31
N VAL A 117 10.68 -5.54 1.77
CA VAL A 117 11.95 -4.92 2.20
C VAL A 117 12.63 -4.18 1.05
N ALA A 118 12.64 -4.77 -0.15
CA ALA A 118 13.18 -4.12 -1.34
C ALA A 118 12.41 -2.86 -1.73
N LEU A 119 11.07 -2.92 -1.75
CA LEU A 119 10.20 -1.78 -2.07
C LEU A 119 10.34 -0.64 -1.05
N GLU A 120 10.45 -0.96 0.24
CA GLU A 120 10.71 0.03 1.28
C GLU A 120 11.99 0.82 0.97
N LYS A 121 13.09 0.11 0.68
CA LYS A 121 14.36 0.75 0.38
C LYS A 121 14.33 1.54 -0.93
N ILE A 122 13.74 1.00 -2.00
CA ILE A 122 13.58 1.71 -3.28
C ILE A 122 12.76 2.99 -3.07
N THR A 123 11.69 2.94 -2.28
CA THR A 123 10.84 4.11 -2.01
C THR A 123 11.61 5.20 -1.26
N GLU A 124 12.38 4.82 -0.24
CA GLU A 124 13.25 5.74 0.49
C GLU A 124 14.25 6.44 -0.44
N GLU A 125 14.96 5.67 -1.26
CA GLU A 125 15.99 6.17 -2.18
C GLU A 125 15.40 7.00 -3.32
N LEU A 126 14.24 6.63 -3.86
CA LEU A 126 13.55 7.42 -4.89
C LEU A 126 13.02 8.75 -4.35
N LYS A 127 12.64 8.81 -3.07
CA LYS A 127 12.30 10.07 -2.43
C LYS A 127 13.52 11.01 -2.40
N ALA A 128 14.68 10.50 -1.97
CA ALA A 128 15.93 11.28 -1.96
C ALA A 128 16.37 11.68 -3.39
N LEU A 129 16.13 10.82 -4.38
CA LEU A 129 16.38 11.13 -5.79
C LEU A 129 15.48 12.27 -6.28
N ALA A 130 14.20 12.29 -5.92
CA ALA A 130 13.28 13.36 -6.26
C ALA A 130 13.68 14.69 -5.62
N GLU A 131 14.12 14.67 -4.36
CA GLU A 131 14.67 15.85 -3.68
C GLU A 131 15.92 16.38 -4.41
N THR A 132 16.83 15.49 -4.84
CA THR A 132 18.03 15.88 -5.61
C THR A 132 17.66 16.49 -6.97
N LEU A 133 16.62 15.97 -7.63
CA LEU A 133 16.12 16.52 -8.89
C LEU A 133 15.53 17.92 -8.72
N GLU A 134 14.81 18.15 -7.61
CA GLU A 134 14.29 19.47 -7.29
C GLU A 134 15.42 20.47 -7.02
N GLU A 135 16.45 20.08 -6.29
CA GLU A 135 17.63 20.94 -6.08
C GLU A 135 18.33 21.31 -7.39
N LEU A 136 18.42 20.36 -8.34
CA LEU A 136 18.91 20.64 -9.69
C LEU A 136 17.99 21.64 -10.43
N HIS A 137 16.68 21.46 -10.33
CA HIS A 137 15.70 22.35 -10.94
C HIS A 137 15.88 23.78 -10.41
N VAL A 138 15.88 23.98 -9.09
CA VAL A 138 16.07 25.29 -8.45
C VAL A 138 17.41 25.93 -8.86
N ALA A 139 18.51 25.18 -8.82
CA ALA A 139 19.81 25.70 -9.24
C ALA A 139 19.81 26.20 -10.71
N SER A 140 19.06 25.52 -11.58
CA SER A 140 18.91 25.94 -12.97
C SER A 140 18.09 27.23 -13.12
N GLU A 141 17.08 27.45 -12.28
CA GLU A 141 16.30 28.70 -12.25
C GLU A 141 17.15 29.88 -11.77
N GLU A 142 18.01 29.65 -10.78
CA GLU A 142 18.92 30.65 -10.22
C GLU A 142 20.14 30.93 -11.11
N ASN A 143 20.32 30.16 -12.20
CA ASN A 143 21.52 30.16 -13.04
C ASN A 143 22.82 29.84 -12.26
N ASP A 144 22.73 29.03 -11.20
CA ASP A 144 23.90 28.54 -10.45
C ASP A 144 24.57 27.39 -11.21
N LEU A 145 25.54 27.73 -12.06
CA LEU A 145 26.22 26.78 -12.94
C LEU A 145 26.96 25.66 -12.18
N ASP A 146 27.47 25.96 -10.99
CA ASP A 146 28.21 24.99 -10.20
C ASP A 146 27.25 23.97 -9.57
N GLN A 147 26.14 24.43 -8.99
CA GLN A 147 25.13 23.55 -8.42
C GLN A 147 24.39 22.73 -9.48
N VAL A 148 24.09 23.31 -10.65
CA VAL A 148 23.51 22.57 -11.78
C VAL A 148 24.37 21.35 -12.13
N LYS A 149 25.69 21.52 -12.17
CA LYS A 149 26.59 20.40 -12.47
C LYS A 149 26.61 19.37 -11.34
N ILE A 150 26.78 19.81 -10.08
CA ILE A 150 26.90 18.92 -8.92
C ILE A 150 25.61 18.08 -8.74
N LYS A 151 24.44 18.74 -8.75
CA LYS A 151 23.15 18.07 -8.55
C LYS A 151 22.76 17.21 -9.75
N GLY A 152 23.10 17.64 -10.96
CA GLY A 152 22.91 16.85 -12.19
C GLY A 152 23.69 15.54 -12.17
N GLU A 153 24.99 15.59 -11.80
CA GLU A 153 25.81 14.38 -11.69
C GLU A 153 25.30 13.44 -10.58
N ALA A 154 24.92 13.98 -9.42
CA ALA A 154 24.36 13.21 -8.32
C ALA A 154 23.04 12.52 -8.71
N TYR A 155 22.10 13.26 -9.30
CA TYR A 155 20.83 12.74 -9.79
C TYR A 155 21.05 11.59 -10.79
N LEU A 156 21.87 11.81 -11.82
CA LEU A 156 22.10 10.80 -12.85
C LEU A 156 22.80 9.56 -12.30
N SER A 157 23.70 9.71 -11.32
CA SER A 157 24.37 8.58 -10.68
C SER A 157 23.40 7.69 -9.91
N ALA A 158 22.38 8.25 -9.27
CA ALA A 158 21.39 7.50 -8.52
C ALA A 158 20.27 6.95 -9.43
N ALA A 159 19.77 7.75 -10.36
CA ALA A 159 18.69 7.36 -11.29
C ALA A 159 19.05 6.11 -12.10
N ARG A 160 20.30 6.02 -12.59
CA ARG A 160 20.79 4.87 -13.37
C ARG A 160 20.70 3.54 -12.62
N LYS A 161 20.81 3.54 -11.30
CA LYS A 161 20.71 2.32 -10.49
C LYS A 161 19.33 1.66 -10.53
N VAL A 162 18.29 2.39 -10.96
CA VAL A 162 16.89 1.94 -10.97
C VAL A 162 16.40 1.61 -12.38
N ILE A 163 17.00 2.22 -13.41
CA ILE A 163 16.52 2.12 -14.80
C ILE A 163 17.41 1.27 -15.72
N ASP A 164 18.65 0.98 -15.31
CA ASP A 164 19.61 0.17 -16.07
C ASP A 164 19.56 -1.31 -15.67
#